data_AF-A0A7J4S206-F1
#
_entry.id   AF-A0A7J4S206-F1
#
_cell.length_a   1.000
_cell.length_b   1.000
_cell.length_c   1.000
_cell.angle_alpha   90.00
_cell.angle_beta   90.00
_cell.angle_gamma   90.00
#
_symmetry.space_group_name_H-M   'P 1'
#
loop_
_entity.id
_entity.type
_entity.pdbx_description
1 polymer ?
#
loop_
_entity_poly.entity_id
_entity_poly.type
_entity_poly.pdbx_seq_one_letter_code
_entity_poly.pdbx_strand_id
1 'polypeptide(L)' 'MRILWALERAPLCPCLLREVEPMANSALSYHLSLLRRASLVTTTARSNYRVYRTTALAKRFLAFAKGAQP' A
#
# COMPACT_ATOMS: atom_id res chain seq x y z
N MET A 1 0.29 8.05 -3.92
CA MET A 1 0.69 8.03 -2.48
C MET A 1 -0.41 7.53 -1.54
N ARG A 2 -1.70 7.82 -1.76
CA ARG A 2 -2.81 7.43 -0.85
C ARG A 2 -2.85 5.95 -0.44
N ILE A 3 -2.56 5.02 -1.36
CA ILE A 3 -2.48 3.58 -1.04
C ILE A 3 -1.49 3.28 0.10
N LEU A 4 -0.30 3.91 0.07
CA LEU A 4 0.74 3.67 1.08
C LEU A 4 0.32 4.20 2.46
N TRP A 5 -0.38 5.34 2.49
CA TRP A 5 -0.95 5.92 3.71
C TRP A 5 -2.12 5.11 4.27
N ALA A 6 -2.94 4.51 3.41
CA ALA A 6 -3.98 3.57 3.84
C ALA A 6 -3.35 2.32 4.47
N LEU A 7 -2.30 1.78 3.84
CA LEU A 7 -1.55 0.61 4.33
C LEU A 7 -0.68 0.89 5.57
N GLU A 8 -0.35 2.15 5.84
CA GLU A 8 0.33 2.55 7.08
C GLU A 8 -0.61 2.44 8.29
N ARG A 9 -1.88 2.81 8.10
CA ARG A 9 -2.91 2.73 9.15
C ARG A 9 -3.29 1.29 9.48
N ALA A 10 -3.44 0.44 8.45
CA ALA A 10 -3.76 -0.96 8.66
C ALA A 10 -3.30 -1.84 7.48
N PRO A 11 -3.01 -3.13 7.72
CA PRO A 11 -2.89 -4.12 6.65
C PRO A 11 -4.21 -4.32 5.93
N LEU A 12 -4.25 -4.11 4.61
CA LEU A 12 -5.47 -4.19 3.81
C LEU A 12 -5.36 -5.19 2.67
N CYS A 13 -6.49 -5.80 2.31
CA CYS A 13 -6.63 -6.57 1.08
C CYS A 13 -6.93 -5.62 -0.10
N PRO A 14 -6.68 -6.05 -1.36
CA PRO A 14 -6.96 -5.21 -2.52
C PRO A 14 -8.45 -4.84 -2.64
N CYS A 15 -9.37 -5.69 -2.16
CA CYS A 15 -10.80 -5.40 -2.15
C CYS A 15 -11.13 -4.16 -1.28
N LEU A 16 -10.60 -4.10 -0.05
CA LEU A 16 -10.79 -2.96 0.84
C LEU A 16 -10.04 -1.71 0.38
N LEU A 17 -8.85 -1.87 -0.22
CA LEU A 17 -8.12 -0.74 -0.79
C LEU A 17 -8.92 -0.01 -1.87
N ARG A 18 -9.73 -0.72 -2.64
CA ARG A 18 -10.63 -0.16 -3.64
C ARG A 18 -11.79 0.63 -3.02
N GLU A 19 -12.24 0.24 -1.82
CA GLU A 19 -13.28 0.98 -1.09
C GLU A 19 -12.73 2.29 -0.52
N VAL A 20 -11.46 2.29 -0.09
CA VAL A 20 -10.79 3.48 0.46
C VAL A 20 -10.36 4.45 -0.64
N GLU A 21 -9.84 3.95 -1.76
CA GLU A 21 -9.45 4.76 -2.92
C GLU A 21 -10.12 4.18 -4.18
N PRO A 22 -11.23 4.78 -4.64
CA PRO A 22 -11.97 4.26 -5.79
C PRO A 22 -11.13 4.43 -7.06
N MET A 23 -10.48 3.34 -7.49
CA MET A 23 -9.72 3.26 -8.73
C MET A 23 -9.97 1.93 -9.43
N ALA A 24 -9.63 1.87 -10.73
CA ALA A 24 -9.73 0.65 -11.51
C ALA A 24 -8.84 -0.48 -10.93
N ASN A 25 -9.31 -1.74 -11.01
CA ASN A 25 -8.57 -2.91 -10.51
C ASN A 25 -7.18 -3.07 -11.16
N SER A 26 -7.08 -2.75 -12.46
CA SER A 26 -5.81 -2.76 -13.20
C SER A 26 -4.84 -1.72 -12.65
N ALA A 27 -5.32 -0.50 -12.38
CA ALA A 27 -4.54 0.56 -11.77
C ALA A 27 -4.08 0.19 -10.36
N LEU A 28 -4.97 -0.34 -9.52
CA LEU A 28 -4.61 -0.77 -8.16
C LEU A 28 -3.52 -1.84 -8.17
N SER A 29 -3.69 -2.86 -9.01
CA SER A 29 -2.73 -3.96 -9.13
C SER A 29 -1.36 -3.48 -9.65
N TYR A 30 -1.36 -2.54 -10.60
CA TYR A 30 -0.14 -1.91 -11.11
C TYR A 30 0.62 -1.17 -10.00
N HIS A 31 -0.08 -0.31 -9.25
CA HIS A 31 0.53 0.43 -8.14
C HIS A 31 1.06 -0.49 -7.05
N LEU A 32 0.30 -1.50 -6.64
CA LEU A 32 0.74 -2.49 -5.65
C LEU A 32 1.98 -3.26 -6.12
N SER A 33 2.06 -3.59 -7.40
CA SER A 33 3.22 -4.26 -7.99
C SER A 33 4.45 -3.34 -8.02
N LEU A 34 4.27 -2.06 -8.35
CA LEU A 34 5.34 -1.05 -8.32
C LEU A 34 5.86 -0.83 -6.89
N LEU A 35 4.97 -0.64 -5.92
CA LEU A 35 5.32 -0.46 -4.51
C LEU A 35 6.03 -1.70 -3.95
N ARG A 36 5.63 -2.90 -4.38
CA ARG A 36 6.30 -4.14 -3.98
C ARG A 36 7.71 -4.22 -4.55
N ARG A 37 7.91 -3.89 -5.83
CA ARG A 37 9.24 -3.81 -6.46
C ARG A 37 10.15 -2.80 -5.76
N ALA A 38 9.60 -1.67 -5.32
CA ALA A 38 10.31 -0.66 -4.55
C ALA A 38 10.55 -1.07 -3.08
N SER A 39 10.19 -2.29 -2.66
CA SER A 39 10.31 -2.77 -1.27
C SER A 39 9.55 -1.91 -0.23
N LEU A 40 8.55 -1.16 -0.67
CA LEU A 40 7.71 -0.31 0.20
C LEU A 40 6.53 -1.09 0.78
N VAL A 41 6.02 -2.08 0.05
CA VAL A 41 4.96 -2.96 0.55
C VAL A 41 5.37 -4.42 0.42
N THR A 42 4.96 -5.21 1.39
CA THR A 42 5.03 -6.66 1.35
C THR A 42 3.62 -7.23 1.22
N THR A 43 3.53 -8.47 0.76
CA THR A 43 2.27 -9.17 0.56
C THR A 43 2.31 -10.53 1.26
N THR A 44 1.30 -10.83 2.05
CA THR A 44 1.11 -12.15 2.64
C THR A 44 -0.10 -12.80 2.00
N ALA A 45 0.10 -13.98 1.41
CA ALA A 45 -1.00 -14.80 0.94
C ALA A 45 -1.71 -15.46 2.14
N ARG A 46 -3.03 -15.35 2.18
CA ARG A 46 -3.94 -16.20 2.95
C ARG A 46 -4.63 -17.14 1.97
N SER A 47 -5.30 -18.17 2.47
CA SER A 47 -5.97 -19.20 1.66
C SER A 47 -6.81 -18.61 0.52
N ASN A 48 -7.55 -17.53 0.77
CA ASN A 48 -8.52 -16.97 -0.18
C ASN A 48 -8.22 -15.52 -0.62
N TYR A 49 -7.21 -14.86 -0.04
CA TYR A 49 -6.94 -13.45 -0.33
C TYR A 49 -5.50 -13.06 -0.02
N ARG A 50 -5.08 -11.91 -0.55
CA ARG A 50 -3.77 -11.32 -0.28
C ARG A 50 -3.93 -10.10 0.62
N VAL A 51 -3.05 -9.99 1.60
CA VAL A 51 -2.97 -8.84 2.50
C VAL A 51 -1.69 -8.09 2.22
N TYR A 52 -1.81 -6.79 1.97
CA TYR A 52 -0.69 -5.89 1.78
C TYR A 52 -0.34 -5.21 3.10
N ARG A 53 0.96 -5.04 3.34
CA ARG A 53 1.52 -4.40 4.55
C ARG A 53 2.63 -3.44 4.14
N THR A 54 2.73 -2.33 4.84
CA THR A 54 3.90 -1.43 4.72
C THR A 54 5.15 -2.08 5.33
N THR A 55 6.30 -1.87 4.69
CA THR A 55 7.61 -2.26 5.24
C THR A 55 8.18 -1.17 6.14
N ALA A 56 9.27 -1.46 6.85
CA ALA A 56 10.02 -0.45 7.60
C ALA A 56 10.54 0.67 6.68
N LEU A 57 10.94 0.33 5.45
CA LEU A 57 11.36 1.30 4.44
C LEU A 57 10.21 2.26 4.09
N ALA A 58 8.99 1.74 3.87
CA ALA A 58 7.84 2.59 3.63
C ALA A 58 7.51 3.51 4.80
N LYS A 59 7.64 3.05 6.05
CA LYS A 59 7.42 3.92 7.22
C LYS A 59 8.41 5.07 7.26
N ARG A 60 9.70 4.82 6.98
CA ARG A 60 10.72 5.88 6.88
C ARG A 60 10.42 6.84 5.73
N PHE A 61 10.02 6.31 4.58
CA PHE A 61 9.64 7.12 3.42
C PHE A 61 8.42 7.99 3.71
N LEU A 62 7.40 7.45 4.38
CA LEU A 62 6.21 8.19 4.80
C LEU A 62 6.54 9.25 5.85
N ALA A 63 7.42 8.95 6.81
CA ALA A 63 7.89 9.92 7.80
C ALA A 63 8.64 11.09 7.15
N PHE A 64 9.51 10.79 6.17
CA PHE A 64 10.17 11.82 5.36
C PHE A 64 9.16 12.65 4.56
N ALA A 65 8.20 11.99 3.91
CA ALA A 65 7.16 12.67 3.13
C ALA A 65 6.20 13.51 3.99
N LYS A 66 5.94 13.10 5.24
CA LYS A 66 5.16 13.86 6.24
C LYS A 66 5.90 15.12 6.68
N GLY A 67 7.20 15.03 6.92
CA GLY A 67 8.04 16.18 7.27
C GLY A 67 8.30 17.14 6.11
N ALA A 68 8.05 16.70 4.87
CA ALA A 68 8.13 17.50 3.65
C ALA A 68 6.78 18.10 3.21
N GLN A 69 5.71 17.98 4.01
CA GLN A 69 4.47 18.71 3.76
C GLN A 69 4.67 20.19 4.14
N PRO A 70 4.52 21.15 3.20
CA PRO A 70 4.45 22.56 3.52
C PRO A 70 3.18 22.92 4.28
#